data_AF-A0A951WCP8-F1
#
_entry.id   AF-A0A951WCP8-F1
#
_cell.length_a   1.000
_cell.length_b   1.000
_cell.length_c   1.000
_cell.angle_alpha   90.00
_cell.angle_beta   90.00
_cell.angle_gamma   90.00
#
_symmetry.space_group_name_H-M   'P 1'
#
loop_
_entity.id
_entity.type
_entity.pdbx_description
1 polymer ?
#
loop_
_entity_poly.entity_id
_entity_poly.type
_entity_poly.pdbx_seq_one_letter_code
_entity_poly.pdbx_strand_id
1 'polypeptide(L)'
;MERFSFLNAIDSEYIGELYEQYLKYPDAVEPSWRAFFQGFDFANSSYNGFSHSEESTGTVEISADMAAKIEKEFKVVNLIDGYRKRGHMFTRTNPVRERRHHYPTLDLANFGLTDNDLNETFSSGEIIGIGKSNTLKTIIDKLQLMYCESIGVEYMHIVNPEKVQWIQNWINVNLNQPNLNVQEKEIIFKKLNEASSFEGFLNTKFVGQKRFSLEGNESLIPALEFLTDSVANAGVEEIIV
;
A
#
# COMPACT_ATOMS: atom_id res chain seq x y z
N MET A 1 -44.04 16.01 -26.08
CA MET A 1 -44.76 15.64 -24.85
C MET A 1 -43.72 15.15 -23.87
N GLU A 2 -43.61 15.79 -22.70
CA GLU A 2 -42.67 15.39 -21.66
C GLU A 2 -43.04 13.98 -21.16
N ARG A 3 -42.09 13.03 -21.25
CA ARG A 3 -42.33 11.60 -21.00
C ARG A 3 -42.75 11.25 -19.57
N PHE A 4 -42.65 12.20 -18.63
CA PHE A 4 -42.93 11.98 -17.20
C PHE A 4 -43.67 13.16 -16.56
N SER A 5 -44.60 13.79 -17.30
CA SER A 5 -45.39 14.93 -16.81
C SER A 5 -46.16 14.66 -15.51
N PHE A 6 -46.43 13.39 -15.17
CA PHE A 6 -47.14 13.00 -13.94
C PHE A 6 -46.27 13.08 -12.69
N LEU A 7 -44.93 13.12 -12.80
CA LEU A 7 -44.02 13.24 -11.66
C LEU A 7 -43.83 14.69 -11.18
N ASN A 8 -44.15 15.67 -12.03
CA ASN A 8 -43.83 17.09 -11.77
C ASN A 8 -44.90 17.85 -10.97
N ALA A 9 -46.05 17.24 -10.68
CA ALA A 9 -47.21 17.95 -10.09
C ALA A 9 -47.89 17.18 -8.94
N ILE A 10 -47.20 16.22 -8.32
CA ILE A 10 -47.79 15.36 -7.29
C ILE A 10 -47.01 15.50 -5.99
N ASP A 11 -47.75 15.66 -4.90
CA ASP A 11 -47.23 15.71 -3.53
C ASP A 11 -46.55 14.37 -3.18
N SER A 12 -45.39 14.41 -2.53
CA SER A 12 -44.60 13.19 -2.25
C SER A 12 -45.37 12.17 -1.40
N GLU A 13 -46.33 12.65 -0.60
CA GLU A 13 -47.22 11.85 0.22
C GLU A 13 -48.17 10.98 -0.62
N TYR A 14 -48.71 11.53 -1.72
CA TYR A 14 -49.59 10.79 -2.63
C TYR A 14 -48.86 9.67 -3.39
N ILE A 15 -47.60 9.89 -3.77
CA ILE A 15 -46.77 8.84 -4.40
C ILE A 15 -46.54 7.69 -3.41
N GLY A 16 -46.33 8.01 -2.13
CA GLY A 16 -46.19 7.02 -1.05
C GLY A 16 -47.45 6.17 -0.87
N GLU A 17 -48.62 6.79 -0.79
CA GLU A 17 -49.90 6.08 -0.73
C GLU A 17 -50.14 5.19 -1.95
N LEU A 18 -49.80 5.69 -3.15
CA LEU A 18 -49.91 4.91 -4.40
C LEU A 18 -49.00 3.68 -4.39
N TYR A 19 -47.80 3.81 -3.81
CA TYR A 19 -46.86 2.70 -3.68
C TYR A 19 -47.35 1.66 -2.67
N GLU A 20 -47.89 2.07 -1.52
CA GLU A 20 -48.52 1.14 -0.57
C GLU A 20 -49.70 0.38 -1.19
N GLN A 21 -50.49 1.07 -2.01
CA GLN A 21 -51.59 0.45 -2.74
C GLN A 21 -51.08 -0.54 -3.77
N TYR A 22 -49.99 -0.22 -4.49
CA TYR A 22 -49.33 -1.13 -5.42
C TYR A 22 -48.82 -2.40 -4.72
N LEU A 23 -48.22 -2.30 -3.53
CA LEU A 23 -47.72 -3.45 -2.77
C LEU A 23 -48.84 -4.43 -2.36
N LYS A 24 -50.05 -3.92 -2.07
CA LYS A 24 -51.19 -4.75 -1.67
C LYS A 24 -52.00 -5.26 -2.86
N TYR A 25 -52.23 -4.41 -3.85
CA TYR A 25 -53.05 -4.68 -5.03
C TYR A 25 -52.42 -4.08 -6.29
N PRO A 26 -51.42 -4.75 -6.90
CA PRO A 26 -50.69 -4.23 -8.06
C PRO A 26 -51.62 -3.87 -9.23
N ASP A 27 -52.69 -4.63 -9.42
CA ASP A 27 -53.65 -4.44 -10.50
C ASP A 27 -54.60 -3.24 -10.32
N ALA A 28 -54.69 -2.69 -9.12
CA ALA A 28 -55.54 -1.54 -8.80
C ALA A 28 -54.88 -0.19 -9.13
N VAL A 29 -53.55 -0.18 -9.32
CA VAL A 29 -52.79 1.02 -9.68
C VAL A 29 -52.70 1.16 -11.20
N GLU A 30 -52.73 2.40 -11.69
CA GLU A 30 -52.63 2.71 -13.12
C GLU A 30 -51.41 2.01 -13.76
N PRO A 31 -51.54 1.46 -14.99
CA PRO A 31 -50.44 0.73 -15.65
C PRO A 31 -49.11 1.49 -15.75
N SER A 32 -49.15 2.81 -15.91
CA SER A 32 -47.96 3.67 -15.98
C SER A 32 -47.17 3.69 -14.66
N TRP A 33 -47.88 3.87 -13.54
CA TRP A 33 -47.34 3.82 -12.19
C TRP A 33 -46.86 2.43 -11.78
N ARG A 34 -47.59 1.38 -12.20
CA ARG A 34 -47.17 0.00 -11.99
C ARG A 34 -45.84 -0.30 -12.68
N ALA A 35 -45.68 0.12 -13.92
CA ALA A 35 -44.42 -0.05 -14.66
C ALA A 35 -43.27 0.74 -14.02
N PHE A 36 -43.56 1.95 -13.50
CA PHE A 36 -42.60 2.74 -12.73
C PHE A 36 -42.15 2.02 -11.45
N PHE A 37 -43.09 1.54 -10.62
CA PHE A 37 -42.76 0.83 -9.38
C PHE A 37 -42.05 -0.50 -9.61
N GLN A 38 -42.40 -1.24 -10.67
CA GLN A 38 -41.64 -2.43 -11.06
C GLN A 38 -40.19 -2.10 -11.43
N GLY A 39 -39.95 -1.01 -12.16
CA GLY A 39 -38.60 -0.54 -12.47
C GLY A 39 -37.84 -0.07 -11.23
N PHE A 40 -38.53 0.61 -10.30
CA PHE A 40 -37.98 1.03 -9.01
C PHE A 40 -37.59 -0.17 -8.15
N ASP A 41 -38.48 -1.15 -7.96
CA ASP A 41 -38.21 -2.39 -7.20
C ASP A 41 -37.07 -3.20 -7.85
N PHE A 42 -37.02 -3.24 -9.18
CA PHE A 42 -35.94 -3.91 -9.92
C PHE A 42 -34.58 -3.23 -9.72
N ALA A 43 -34.53 -1.89 -9.73
CA ALA A 43 -33.32 -1.14 -9.43
C ALA A 43 -32.88 -1.34 -7.98
N ASN A 44 -33.84 -1.34 -7.04
CA ASN A 44 -33.57 -1.52 -5.62
C ASN A 44 -33.12 -2.96 -5.28
N SER A 45 -33.63 -3.96 -6.00
CA SER A 45 -33.20 -5.36 -5.87
C SER A 45 -31.90 -5.68 -6.60
N SER A 46 -31.59 -5.01 -7.71
CA SER A 46 -30.35 -5.22 -8.48
C SER A 46 -29.12 -4.55 -7.84
N TYR A 47 -29.31 -3.53 -6.98
CA TYR A 47 -28.24 -2.95 -6.17
C TYR A 47 -27.99 -3.72 -4.86
N ASN A 48 -28.87 -4.67 -4.52
CA ASN A 48 -28.82 -5.50 -3.31
C ASN A 48 -27.84 -6.70 -3.42
N GLY A 49 -26.62 -6.44 -3.93
CA GLY A 49 -25.42 -7.10 -3.40
C GLY A 49 -24.95 -6.48 -2.08
N PHE A 50 -25.55 -5.36 -1.68
CA PHE A 50 -25.49 -4.77 -0.35
C PHE A 50 -26.91 -4.46 0.10
N SER A 51 -27.42 -5.29 1.02
CA SER A 51 -28.73 -5.15 1.66
C SER A 51 -28.89 -3.77 2.30
N HIS A 52 -29.76 -2.92 1.74
CA HIS A 52 -30.38 -1.82 2.48
C HIS A 52 -31.87 -2.13 2.71
N SER A 53 -32.21 -2.45 3.96
CA SER A 53 -33.58 -2.37 4.47
C SER A 53 -33.77 -0.97 5.05
N GLU A 54 -34.61 -0.15 4.42
CA GLU A 54 -35.02 1.13 4.98
C GLU A 54 -36.36 0.98 5.69
N GLU A 55 -36.30 0.87 7.01
CA GLU A 55 -37.17 1.61 7.93
C GLU A 55 -36.56 1.53 9.33
N SER A 56 -35.69 2.48 9.65
CA SER A 56 -35.39 2.92 11.01
C SER A 56 -34.57 4.20 10.92
N THR A 57 -35.07 5.30 11.47
CA THR A 57 -34.23 6.30 12.14
C THR A 57 -33.54 5.63 13.34
N GLY A 58 -32.65 4.69 13.04
CA GLY A 58 -31.97 3.82 13.98
C GLY A 58 -30.49 4.09 13.89
N THR A 59 -29.90 4.45 15.01
CA THR A 59 -28.49 4.19 15.27
C THR A 59 -28.15 2.80 14.71
N VAL A 60 -27.25 2.72 13.72
CA VAL A 60 -26.70 1.44 13.27
C VAL A 60 -26.05 0.82 14.50
N GLU A 61 -26.70 -0.14 15.14
CA GLU A 61 -26.10 -0.91 16.22
C GLU A 61 -24.99 -1.76 15.58
N ILE A 62 -23.79 -1.20 15.55
CA ILE A 62 -22.59 -1.95 15.18
C ILE A 62 -22.47 -3.06 16.21
N SER A 63 -22.56 -4.32 15.77
CA SER A 63 -22.35 -5.45 16.66
C SER A 63 -20.99 -5.32 17.33
N ALA A 64 -20.88 -5.72 18.60
CA ALA A 64 -19.61 -5.63 19.35
C ALA A 64 -18.45 -6.29 18.57
N ASP A 65 -18.73 -7.39 17.87
CA ASP A 65 -17.75 -8.10 17.04
C ASP A 65 -17.31 -7.28 15.81
N MET A 66 -18.24 -6.59 15.14
CA MET A 66 -17.90 -5.74 14.00
C MET A 66 -17.10 -4.51 14.45
N ALA A 67 -17.47 -3.91 15.58
CA ALA A 67 -16.74 -2.79 16.16
C ALA A 67 -15.30 -3.20 16.52
N ALA A 68 -15.13 -4.36 17.16
CA ALA A 68 -13.81 -4.90 17.50
C ALA A 68 -12.95 -5.19 16.25
N LYS A 69 -13.56 -5.71 15.17
CA LYS A 69 -12.85 -5.95 13.90
C LYS A 69 -12.40 -4.63 13.26
N ILE A 70 -13.25 -3.61 13.25
CA ILE A 70 -12.91 -2.27 12.74
C ILE A 70 -11.78 -1.64 13.57
N GLU A 71 -11.83 -1.78 14.90
CA GLU A 71 -10.77 -1.29 15.77
C GLU A 71 -9.42 -1.95 15.43
N LYS A 72 -9.40 -3.27 15.25
CA LYS A 72 -8.18 -3.99 14.84
C LYS A 72 -7.68 -3.56 13.47
N GLU A 73 -8.56 -3.27 12.50
CA GLU A 73 -8.13 -2.70 11.21
C GLU A 73 -7.36 -1.40 11.38
N PHE A 74 -7.87 -0.45 12.17
CA PHE A 74 -7.14 0.79 12.43
C PHE A 74 -5.79 0.55 13.13
N LYS A 75 -5.71 -0.45 14.01
CA LYS A 75 -4.43 -0.86 14.63
C LYS A 75 -3.43 -1.39 13.59
N VAL A 76 -3.89 -2.15 12.60
CA VAL A 76 -3.05 -2.62 11.49
C VAL A 76 -2.63 -1.46 10.57
N VAL A 77 -3.52 -0.49 10.30
CA VAL A 77 -3.14 0.75 9.59
C VAL A 77 -2.05 1.51 10.35
N ASN A 78 -2.19 1.65 11.66
CA ASN A 78 -1.17 2.29 12.51
C ASN A 78 0.16 1.53 12.51
N LEU A 79 0.12 0.19 12.46
CA LEU A 79 1.31 -0.66 12.29
C LEU A 79 2.02 -0.35 10.97
N ILE A 80 1.29 -0.34 9.85
CA ILE A 80 1.82 0.00 8.52
C ILE A 80 2.49 1.38 8.54
N ASP A 81 1.83 2.38 9.11
CA ASP A 81 2.38 3.72 9.26
C ASP A 81 3.61 3.77 10.18
N GLY A 82 3.65 2.93 11.21
CA GLY A 82 4.81 2.73 12.07
C GLY A 82 6.04 2.29 11.27
N TYR A 83 5.89 1.29 10.40
CA TYR A 83 6.95 0.83 9.50
C TYR A 83 7.38 1.90 8.51
N ARG A 84 6.44 2.63 7.90
CA ARG A 84 6.76 3.74 6.97
C ARG A 84 7.57 4.85 7.62
N LYS A 85 7.21 5.22 8.86
CA LYS A 85 7.84 6.32 9.60
C LYS A 85 9.19 5.93 10.20
N ARG A 86 9.33 4.70 10.70
CA ARG A 86 10.48 4.31 11.55
C ARG A 86 11.20 3.04 11.12
N GLY A 87 10.74 2.33 10.08
CA GLY A 87 11.35 1.07 9.61
C GLY A 87 12.84 1.21 9.28
N HIS A 88 13.27 2.35 8.73
CA HIS A 88 14.67 2.67 8.44
C HIS A 88 15.60 2.58 9.68
N MET A 89 15.06 2.71 10.90
CA MET A 89 15.81 2.54 12.15
C MET A 89 16.13 1.07 12.45
N PHE A 90 15.37 0.14 11.88
CA PHE A 90 15.45 -1.30 12.12
C PHE A 90 16.07 -2.07 10.93
N THR A 91 16.75 -1.36 10.02
CA THR A 91 17.34 -1.97 8.82
C THR A 91 18.67 -2.66 9.07
N ARG A 92 19.04 -3.58 8.17
CA ARG A 92 20.30 -4.33 8.17
C ARG A 92 21.39 -3.66 7.32
N THR A 93 21.56 -2.35 7.50
CA THR A 93 22.43 -1.51 6.65
C THR A 93 23.89 -1.43 7.11
N ASN A 94 24.22 -1.86 8.33
CA ASN A 94 25.58 -1.78 8.85
C ASN A 94 26.35 -3.09 8.56
N PRO A 95 27.37 -3.09 7.68
CA PRO A 95 28.09 -4.31 7.31
C PRO A 95 29.14 -4.74 8.35
N VAL A 96 29.48 -3.88 9.31
CA VAL A 96 30.60 -4.12 10.25
C VAL A 96 30.10 -4.59 11.62
N ARG A 97 28.98 -4.04 12.10
CA ARG A 97 28.49 -4.29 13.46
C ARG A 97 26.98 -4.22 13.53
N GLU A 98 26.45 -4.76 14.62
CA GLU A 98 25.05 -4.59 14.97
C GLU A 98 24.67 -3.10 15.11
N ARG A 99 23.45 -2.77 14.67
CA ARG A 99 22.91 -1.41 14.79
C ARG A 99 22.46 -1.12 16.23
N ARG A 100 22.22 0.16 16.51
CA ARG A 100 21.66 0.58 17.80
C ARG A 100 20.24 0.02 17.94
N HIS A 101 19.90 -0.40 19.15
CA HIS A 101 18.51 -0.73 19.47
C HIS A 101 17.69 0.56 19.61
N HIS A 102 16.55 0.59 18.94
CA HIS A 102 15.64 1.73 18.94
C HIS A 102 14.35 1.37 19.69
N TYR A 103 13.85 2.31 20.48
CA TYR A 103 12.61 2.18 21.25
C TYR A 103 11.67 3.36 20.96
N PRO A 104 10.34 3.14 20.94
CA PRO A 104 9.66 1.85 20.98
C PRO A 104 9.97 1.01 19.73
N THR A 105 9.86 -0.31 19.84
CA THR A 105 10.09 -1.24 18.72
C THR A 105 8.95 -1.19 17.70
N LEU A 106 8.98 -2.07 16.70
CA LEU A 106 7.86 -2.33 15.78
C LEU A 106 6.98 -3.51 16.25
N ASP A 107 7.15 -3.95 17.51
CA ASP A 107 6.40 -5.08 18.06
C ASP A 107 4.91 -4.79 18.13
N LEU A 108 4.08 -5.82 17.94
CA LEU A 108 2.62 -5.74 17.89
C LEU A 108 2.00 -5.08 19.12
N ALA A 109 2.59 -5.32 20.30
CA ALA A 109 2.14 -4.74 21.56
C ALA A 109 2.12 -3.20 21.54
N ASN A 110 3.06 -2.57 20.81
CA ASN A 110 3.11 -1.10 20.67
C ASN A 110 1.96 -0.54 19.83
N PHE A 111 1.24 -1.39 19.11
CA PHE A 111 0.09 -1.05 18.26
C PHE A 111 -1.22 -1.62 18.81
N GLY A 112 -1.21 -2.22 20.00
CA GLY A 112 -2.39 -2.85 20.61
C GLY A 112 -2.85 -4.12 19.91
N LEU A 113 -1.93 -4.82 19.23
CA LEU A 113 -2.11 -6.11 18.58
C LEU A 113 -1.34 -7.19 19.37
N THR A 114 -1.74 -8.45 19.18
CA THR A 114 -1.19 -9.62 19.86
C THR A 114 -0.88 -10.74 18.87
N ASP A 115 -0.13 -11.75 19.32
CA ASP A 115 0.20 -12.91 18.47
C ASP A 115 -1.04 -13.73 18.05
N ASN A 116 -2.14 -13.64 18.82
CA ASN A 116 -3.41 -14.29 18.45
C ASN A 116 -4.01 -13.70 17.17
N ASP A 117 -3.69 -12.44 16.86
CA ASP A 117 -4.20 -11.73 15.70
C ASP A 117 -3.45 -12.10 14.40
N LEU A 118 -2.32 -12.80 14.49
CA LEU A 118 -1.44 -13.09 13.35
C LEU A 118 -2.14 -13.82 12.19
N ASN A 119 -3.07 -14.71 12.52
CA ASN A 119 -3.83 -15.50 11.54
C ASN A 119 -5.16 -14.84 11.14
N GLU A 120 -5.54 -13.72 11.77
CA GLU A 120 -6.71 -12.95 11.38
C GLU A 120 -6.46 -12.22 10.06
N THR A 121 -7.52 -12.03 9.28
CA THR A 121 -7.45 -11.43 7.95
C THR A 121 -7.88 -9.97 7.99
N PHE A 122 -7.11 -9.14 7.28
CA PHE A 122 -7.26 -7.69 7.23
C PHE A 122 -7.30 -7.20 5.78
N SER A 123 -8.15 -6.21 5.58
CA SER A 123 -8.28 -5.42 4.35
C SER A 123 -7.19 -4.36 4.19
N SER A 124 -6.56 -3.95 5.30
CA SER A 124 -5.40 -3.06 5.31
C SER A 124 -4.21 -3.53 4.45
N GLY A 125 -4.15 -4.81 4.06
CA GLY A 125 -3.18 -5.31 3.08
C GLY A 125 -3.25 -4.60 1.71
N GLU A 126 -4.39 -4.01 1.34
CA GLU A 126 -4.53 -3.22 0.12
C GLU A 126 -3.60 -2.00 0.10
N ILE A 127 -3.34 -1.39 1.27
CA ILE A 127 -2.50 -0.18 1.42
C ILE A 127 -1.06 -0.42 0.95
N ILE A 128 -0.58 -1.66 1.06
CA ILE A 128 0.76 -2.08 0.64
C ILE A 128 0.76 -2.91 -0.65
N GLY A 129 -0.37 -2.92 -1.37
CA GLY A 129 -0.48 -3.54 -2.71
C GLY A 129 -0.60 -5.06 -2.73
N ILE A 130 -0.92 -5.71 -1.60
CA ILE A 130 -1.05 -7.19 -1.54
C ILE A 130 -2.50 -7.70 -1.56
N GLY A 131 -3.48 -6.79 -1.60
CA GLY A 131 -4.92 -7.09 -1.71
C GLY A 131 -5.70 -7.03 -0.39
N LYS A 132 -7.03 -7.03 -0.51
CA LYS A 132 -8.02 -6.74 0.57
C LYS A 132 -8.25 -7.87 1.58
N SER A 133 -7.54 -8.98 1.50
CA SER A 133 -7.73 -10.10 2.44
C SER A 133 -6.40 -10.83 2.63
N ASN A 134 -5.61 -10.33 3.57
CA ASN A 134 -4.32 -10.93 3.92
C ASN A 134 -4.22 -11.10 5.43
N THR A 135 -3.49 -12.13 5.85
CA THR A 135 -3.25 -12.34 7.28
C THR A 135 -2.34 -11.24 7.83
N LEU A 136 -2.50 -10.89 9.10
CA LEU A 136 -1.59 -9.94 9.77
C LEU A 136 -0.12 -10.39 9.65
N LYS A 137 0.14 -11.69 9.78
CA LYS A 137 1.48 -12.25 9.56
C LYS A 137 2.04 -11.90 8.18
N THR A 138 1.27 -12.12 7.12
CA THR A 138 1.71 -11.79 5.76
C THR A 138 1.94 -10.28 5.59
N ILE A 139 1.11 -9.43 6.20
CA ILE A 139 1.31 -7.98 6.18
C ILE A 139 2.65 -7.61 6.83
N ILE A 140 2.94 -8.15 8.02
CA ILE A 140 4.20 -7.90 8.74
C ILE A 140 5.41 -8.36 7.94
N ASP A 141 5.38 -9.58 7.40
CA ASP A 141 6.48 -10.13 6.59
C ASP A 141 6.80 -9.21 5.40
N LYS A 142 5.78 -8.64 4.76
CA LYS A 142 5.95 -7.71 3.63
C LYS A 142 6.48 -6.35 4.08
N LEU A 143 5.98 -5.81 5.20
CA LEU A 143 6.49 -4.58 5.78
C LEU A 143 7.97 -4.69 6.19
N GLN A 144 8.36 -5.84 6.75
CA GLN A 144 9.75 -6.13 7.10
C GLN A 144 10.65 -6.11 5.86
N LEU A 145 10.23 -6.77 4.77
CA LEU A 145 10.95 -6.74 3.49
C LEU A 145 11.07 -5.32 2.92
N MET A 146 10.00 -4.53 2.97
CA MET A 146 9.99 -3.18 2.39
C MET A 146 10.89 -2.19 3.13
N TYR A 147 10.85 -2.20 4.46
CA TYR A 147 11.37 -1.08 5.28
C TYR A 147 12.51 -1.45 6.22
N CYS A 148 12.81 -2.74 6.43
CA CYS A 148 13.72 -3.21 7.47
C CYS A 148 14.86 -4.13 6.97
N GLU A 149 15.01 -4.33 5.66
CA GLU A 149 16.13 -5.11 5.10
C GLU A 149 17.37 -4.23 4.85
N SER A 150 18.07 -4.42 3.73
CA SER A 150 19.32 -3.70 3.42
C SER A 150 19.13 -2.26 2.94
N ILE A 151 17.88 -1.78 2.80
CA ILE A 151 17.54 -0.45 2.31
C ILE A 151 16.71 0.28 3.37
N GLY A 152 17.22 1.42 3.85
CA GLY A 152 16.46 2.33 4.70
C GLY A 152 15.79 3.41 3.88
N VAL A 153 14.45 3.46 3.95
CA VAL A 153 13.66 4.46 3.23
C VAL A 153 13.18 5.53 4.20
N GLU A 154 13.56 6.78 3.93
CA GLU A 154 13.11 7.96 4.67
C GLU A 154 12.43 8.93 3.73
N TYR A 155 11.10 9.02 3.81
CA TYR A 155 10.31 9.88 2.93
C TYR A 155 9.10 10.54 3.61
N MET A 156 8.69 10.04 4.78
CA MET A 156 7.51 10.54 5.50
C MET A 156 7.65 11.99 6.01
N HIS A 157 8.84 12.58 5.92
CA HIS A 157 9.07 14.01 6.22
C HIS A 157 8.69 14.93 5.05
N ILE A 158 8.42 14.39 3.86
CA ILE A 158 8.02 15.15 2.67
C ILE A 158 6.59 15.66 2.87
N VAL A 159 6.40 16.98 2.72
CA VAL A 159 5.09 17.64 2.92
C VAL A 159 4.12 17.37 1.76
N ASN A 160 4.63 17.22 0.53
CA ASN A 160 3.78 17.03 -0.65
C ASN A 160 3.22 15.59 -0.69
N PRO A 161 1.88 15.41 -0.62
CA PRO A 161 1.26 14.09 -0.56
C PRO A 161 1.40 13.30 -1.88
N GLU A 162 1.41 13.97 -3.03
CA GLU A 162 1.59 13.30 -4.33
C GLU A 162 2.97 12.65 -4.43
N LYS A 163 4.02 13.32 -3.89
CA LYS A 163 5.38 12.76 -3.84
C LYS A 163 5.46 11.57 -2.88
N VAL A 164 4.82 11.67 -1.72
CA VAL A 164 4.73 10.57 -0.75
C VAL A 164 4.03 9.36 -1.39
N GLN A 165 2.91 9.59 -2.07
CA GLN A 165 2.17 8.53 -2.77
C GLN A 165 2.99 7.94 -3.92
N TRP A 166 3.72 8.75 -4.68
CA TRP A 166 4.60 8.27 -5.75
C TRP A 166 5.68 7.34 -5.21
N ILE A 167 6.34 7.69 -4.09
CA ILE A 167 7.34 6.82 -3.44
C ILE A 167 6.68 5.52 -2.95
N GLN A 168 5.51 5.59 -2.31
CA GLN A 168 4.78 4.41 -1.83
C GLN A 168 4.43 3.46 -2.98
N ASN A 169 3.93 4.01 -4.09
CA ASN A 169 3.61 3.23 -5.27
C ASN A 169 4.86 2.55 -5.85
N TRP A 170 5.99 3.27 -5.90
CA TRP A 170 7.27 2.72 -6.38
C TRP A 170 7.78 1.58 -5.51
N ILE A 171 7.79 1.75 -4.19
CA ILE A 171 8.19 0.71 -3.21
C ILE A 171 7.32 -0.54 -3.33
N ASN A 172 6.00 -0.36 -3.54
CA ASN A 172 5.05 -1.45 -3.61
C ASN A 172 5.22 -2.33 -4.87
N VAL A 173 5.88 -1.86 -5.94
CA VAL A 173 6.07 -2.63 -7.18
C VAL A 173 6.77 -3.96 -6.94
N ASN A 174 7.84 -3.94 -6.14
CA ASN A 174 8.70 -5.10 -5.89
C ASN A 174 9.01 -5.29 -4.39
N LEU A 175 8.22 -4.68 -3.52
CA LEU A 175 8.44 -4.70 -2.07
C LEU A 175 9.80 -4.12 -1.67
N ASN A 176 10.34 -3.18 -2.45
CA ASN A 176 11.70 -2.65 -2.30
C ASN A 176 12.80 -3.74 -2.39
N GLN A 177 12.53 -4.84 -3.11
CA GLN A 177 13.48 -5.93 -3.31
C GLN A 177 14.00 -5.95 -4.76
N PRO A 178 15.33 -5.98 -4.96
CA PRO A 178 15.89 -6.00 -6.31
C PRO A 178 15.54 -7.33 -7.00
N ASN A 179 14.98 -7.24 -8.21
CA ASN A 179 14.72 -8.41 -9.06
C ASN A 179 15.76 -8.47 -10.18
N LEU A 180 16.95 -8.97 -9.84
CA LEU A 180 18.08 -9.05 -10.76
C LEU A 180 18.12 -10.41 -11.46
N ASN A 181 18.27 -10.38 -12.78
CA ASN A 181 18.55 -11.55 -13.58
C ASN A 181 20.02 -12.01 -13.41
N VAL A 182 20.35 -13.19 -13.95
CA VAL A 182 21.69 -13.78 -13.79
C VAL A 182 22.78 -12.89 -14.41
N GLN A 183 22.53 -12.32 -15.59
CA GLN A 183 23.49 -11.49 -16.30
C GLN A 183 23.79 -10.19 -15.53
N GLU A 184 22.76 -9.56 -14.96
CA GLU A 184 22.93 -8.37 -14.11
C GLU A 184 23.78 -8.68 -12.87
N LYS A 185 23.56 -9.84 -12.24
CA LYS A 185 24.39 -10.29 -11.10
C LYS A 185 25.84 -10.53 -11.50
N GLU A 186 26.08 -11.12 -12.67
CA GLU A 186 27.43 -11.33 -13.20
C GLU A 186 28.14 -10.00 -13.48
N ILE A 187 27.44 -9.01 -14.02
CA ILE A 187 27.98 -7.66 -14.26
C ILE A 187 28.36 -6.99 -12.94
N ILE A 188 27.46 -7.00 -11.95
CA ILE A 188 27.73 -6.43 -10.61
C ILE A 188 28.95 -7.11 -9.99
N PHE A 189 29.01 -8.44 -10.03
CA PHE A 189 30.14 -9.20 -9.50
C PHE A 189 31.45 -8.86 -10.20
N LYS A 190 31.43 -8.75 -11.53
CA LYS A 190 32.60 -8.36 -12.32
C LYS A 190 33.13 -6.98 -11.91
N LYS A 191 32.25 -5.99 -11.77
CA LYS A 191 32.62 -4.62 -11.35
C LYS A 191 33.18 -4.57 -9.93
N LEU A 192 32.61 -5.34 -9.00
CA LEU A 192 33.17 -5.51 -7.65
C LEU A 192 34.57 -6.11 -7.70
N ASN A 193 34.78 -7.15 -8.52
CA ASN A 193 36.08 -7.79 -8.67
C ASN A 193 37.12 -6.84 -9.30
N GLU A 194 36.73 -6.03 -10.28
CA GLU A 194 37.58 -4.99 -10.88
C GLU A 194 37.99 -3.95 -9.82
N ALA A 195 37.03 -3.44 -9.04
CA ALA A 195 37.30 -2.47 -7.97
C ALA A 195 38.27 -3.02 -6.91
N SER A 196 38.00 -4.22 -6.41
CA SER A 196 38.83 -4.90 -5.41
C SER A 196 40.23 -5.23 -5.95
N SER A 197 40.32 -5.73 -7.19
CA SER A 197 41.61 -6.05 -7.81
C SER A 197 42.45 -4.80 -8.06
N PHE A 198 41.82 -3.69 -8.45
CA PHE A 198 42.52 -2.42 -8.66
C PHE A 198 43.10 -1.87 -7.35
N GLU A 199 42.33 -1.89 -6.26
CA GLU A 199 42.84 -1.55 -4.93
C GLU A 199 44.00 -2.47 -4.51
N GLY A 200 43.86 -3.78 -4.70
CA GLY A 200 44.93 -4.76 -4.42
C GLY A 200 46.21 -4.50 -5.23
N PHE A 201 46.07 -4.11 -6.49
CA PHE A 201 47.19 -3.71 -7.34
C PHE A 201 47.88 -2.45 -6.81
N LEU A 202 47.12 -1.40 -6.47
CA LEU A 202 47.68 -0.18 -5.91
C LEU A 202 48.37 -0.43 -4.57
N ASN A 203 47.77 -1.27 -3.71
CA ASN A 203 48.32 -1.74 -2.43
C ASN A 203 49.71 -2.35 -2.61
N THR A 204 49.87 -3.18 -3.64
CA THR A 204 51.12 -3.92 -3.89
C THR A 204 52.17 -3.09 -4.63
N LYS A 205 51.75 -2.32 -5.63
CA LYS A 205 52.68 -1.65 -6.55
C LYS A 205 53.19 -0.32 -6.03
N PHE A 206 52.36 0.44 -5.32
CA PHE A 206 52.66 1.78 -4.85
C PHE A 206 52.65 1.84 -3.32
N VAL A 207 53.58 1.09 -2.71
CA VAL A 207 53.72 1.01 -1.25
C VAL A 207 54.17 2.37 -0.69
N GLY A 208 53.53 2.81 0.40
CA GLY A 208 53.84 4.07 1.08
C GLY A 208 53.32 5.33 0.39
N GLN A 209 52.73 5.21 -0.80
CA GLN A 209 52.05 6.33 -1.46
C GLN A 209 50.66 6.53 -0.85
N LYS A 210 50.36 7.78 -0.48
CA LYS A 210 49.03 8.12 0.03
C LYS A 210 48.01 8.02 -1.10
N ARG A 211 46.97 7.20 -0.90
CA ARG A 211 45.77 7.14 -1.74
C ARG A 211 44.53 7.20 -0.86
N PHE A 212 43.42 7.61 -1.45
CA PHE A 212 42.10 7.56 -0.83
C PHE A 212 41.45 6.25 -1.26
N SER A 213 41.81 5.16 -0.57
CA SER A 213 41.37 3.82 -0.92
C SER A 213 39.85 3.69 -0.85
N LEU A 214 39.30 2.92 -1.79
CA LEU A 214 37.90 2.50 -1.84
C LEU A 214 37.64 1.20 -1.04
N GLU A 215 38.65 0.63 -0.38
CA GLU A 215 38.52 -0.62 0.36
C GLU A 215 37.38 -0.55 1.40
N GLY A 216 36.45 -1.50 1.32
CA GLY A 216 35.21 -1.54 2.11
C GLY A 216 34.03 -0.75 1.53
N ASN A 217 34.20 -0.04 0.42
CA ASN A 217 33.14 0.67 -0.31
C ASN A 217 33.18 0.37 -1.82
N GLU A 218 33.64 -0.82 -2.19
CA GLU A 218 33.77 -1.27 -3.58
C GLU A 218 32.43 -1.29 -4.31
N SER A 219 31.31 -1.44 -3.56
CA SER A 219 29.95 -1.39 -4.08
C SER A 219 29.57 -0.05 -4.72
N LEU A 220 30.34 1.02 -4.45
CA LEU A 220 30.18 2.30 -5.13
C LEU A 220 30.40 2.18 -6.64
N ILE A 221 31.34 1.33 -7.09
CA ILE A 221 31.66 1.20 -8.52
C ILE A 221 30.47 0.64 -9.33
N PRO A 222 29.90 -0.54 -9.00
CA PRO A 222 28.71 -1.01 -9.72
C PRO A 222 27.50 -0.09 -9.53
N ALA A 223 27.40 0.64 -8.41
CA ALA A 223 26.31 1.60 -8.21
C ALA A 223 26.40 2.80 -9.17
N LEU A 224 27.60 3.36 -9.36
CA LEU A 224 27.84 4.46 -10.31
C LEU A 224 27.67 4.01 -11.77
N GLU A 225 28.10 2.78 -12.10
CA GLU A 225 27.85 2.20 -13.42
C GLU A 225 26.35 2.12 -13.69
N PHE A 226 25.58 1.51 -12.77
CA PHE A 226 24.14 1.37 -12.91
C PHE A 226 23.44 2.73 -13.01
N LEU A 227 23.87 3.73 -12.23
CA LEU A 227 23.34 5.08 -12.31
C LEU A 227 23.61 5.70 -13.69
N THR A 228 24.83 5.56 -14.20
CA THR A 228 25.24 6.09 -15.51
C THR A 228 24.43 5.48 -16.64
N ASP A 229 24.29 4.15 -16.65
CA ASP A 229 23.47 3.44 -17.63
C ASP A 229 21.99 3.85 -17.55
N SER A 230 21.47 3.99 -16.33
CA SER A 230 20.07 4.36 -16.09
C SER A 230 19.76 5.76 -16.62
N VAL A 231 20.62 6.74 -16.37
CA VAL A 231 20.39 8.12 -16.83
C VAL A 231 20.66 8.28 -18.32
N ALA A 232 21.63 7.56 -18.89
CA ALA A 232 21.85 7.51 -20.34
C ALA A 232 20.62 6.96 -21.08
N ASN A 233 20.02 5.87 -20.56
CA ASN A 233 18.77 5.32 -21.08
C ASN A 233 17.57 6.29 -20.91
N ALA A 234 17.63 7.18 -19.93
CA ALA A 234 16.64 8.25 -19.74
C ALA A 234 16.88 9.48 -20.65
N GLY A 235 17.93 9.47 -21.48
CA GLY A 235 18.24 10.54 -22.44
C GLY A 235 19.10 11.67 -21.87
N VAL A 236 19.79 11.44 -20.74
CA VAL A 236 20.77 12.40 -20.20
C VAL A 236 22.05 12.35 -21.03
N GLU A 237 22.52 13.50 -21.51
CA GLU A 237 23.69 13.60 -22.39
C GLU A 237 25.03 13.68 -21.64
N GLU A 238 25.04 14.31 -20.46
CA GLU A 238 26.26 14.52 -19.68
C GLU A 238 26.03 14.24 -18.19
N ILE A 239 27.03 13.61 -17.57
CA ILE A 239 27.13 13.42 -16.12
C ILE A 239 28.45 14.05 -15.67
N ILE A 240 28.38 14.96 -14.70
CA ILE A 240 29.54 15.60 -14.09
C ILE A 240 29.71 15.03 -12.69
N VAL A 241 30.90 14.47 -12.40
CA VAL A 241 31.26 13.83 -11.12
C VAL A 241 32.40 14.59 -10.46
#